data_AF-A0A0H2RNZ5-F1
#
_entry.id   AF-A0A0H2RNZ5-F1
#
_cell.length_a   1.000
_cell.length_b   1.000
_cell.length_c   1.000
_cell.angle_alpha   90.00
_cell.angle_beta   90.00
_cell.angle_gamma   90.00
#
_symmetry.space_group_name_H-M   'P 1'
#
loop_
_entity.id
_entity.type
_entity.pdbx_description
1 polymer ?
#
loop_
_entity_poly.entity_id
_entity_poly.type
_entity_poly.pdbx_seq_one_letter_code
_entity_poly.pdbx_strand_id
1 'polypeptide(L)'
;MDSSGEYIKLRFPLLPKKRNERLTRQDWEQALLVQPMAKIPDILVPGCGPRGIPPRLHFGWVLDDDGNRLLDIAREKKIEPRDQREVKLLPKDDSDDEDIYEGPSVKMNELWLKQDALSAVGKELQLICEPYLDQVCCPGKRTVKIVGLIDNYSLKSQVVGRADIPKLVDYFNFDVGPLWFLDSYRWTWNID
;
A
#
# COMPACT_ATOMS: atom_id res chain seq x y z
N MET A 1 27.36 6.85 -1.63
CA MET A 1 27.02 7.24 -0.24
C MET A 1 26.92 8.75 -0.25
N ASP A 2 25.70 9.29 -0.36
CA ASP A 2 25.50 10.73 -0.23
C ASP A 2 25.54 11.10 1.26
N SER A 3 26.60 11.84 1.58
CA SER A 3 27.05 12.20 2.92
C SER A 3 26.44 13.51 3.43
N SER A 4 25.28 13.93 2.91
CA SER A 4 24.51 15.00 3.51
C SER A 4 23.52 14.37 4.49
N GLY A 5 23.95 14.20 5.74
CA GLY A 5 23.11 13.79 6.87
C GLY A 5 22.05 14.84 7.21
N GLU A 6 21.26 15.27 6.23
CA GLU A 6 20.11 16.11 6.41
C GLU A 6 19.05 15.26 7.11
N TYR A 7 18.91 15.47 8.41
CA TYR A 7 17.82 14.89 9.17
C TYR A 7 16.51 15.31 8.51
N ILE A 8 15.76 14.35 7.98
CA ILE A 8 14.44 14.58 7.39
C ILE A 8 13.60 15.25 8.48
N LYS A 9 13.32 16.55 8.30
CA LYS A 9 12.48 17.30 9.24
C LYS A 9 11.04 16.85 9.04
N LEU A 10 10.63 15.86 9.84
CA LEU A 10 9.27 15.36 9.81
C LEU A 10 8.28 16.47 10.16
N ARG A 11 7.16 16.46 9.45
CA ARG A 11 6.01 17.34 9.66
C ARG A 11 4.75 16.50 9.58
N PHE A 12 3.62 17.05 10.00
CA PHE A 12 2.32 16.42 9.74
C PHE A 12 2.19 16.07 8.24
N PRO A 13 1.68 14.87 7.88
CA PRO A 13 1.11 13.83 8.75
C PRO A 13 2.08 12.80 9.34
N LEU A 14 3.39 12.91 9.08
CA LEU A 14 4.41 12.02 9.64
C LEU A 14 4.71 12.31 11.13
N LEU A 15 4.23 13.43 11.65
CA LEU A 15 4.14 13.71 13.08
C LEU A 15 2.68 13.89 13.49
N PRO A 16 2.31 13.51 14.72
CA PRO A 16 0.94 13.68 15.20
C PRO A 16 0.59 15.17 15.31
N LYS A 17 -0.67 15.52 15.00
CA LYS A 17 -1.21 16.83 15.38
C LYS A 17 -1.37 16.91 16.89
N LYS A 18 -1.56 18.13 17.40
CA LYS A 18 -1.96 18.31 18.80
C LYS A 18 -3.32 17.65 19.02
N ARG A 19 -3.51 17.03 20.19
CA ARG A 19 -4.69 16.19 20.53
C ARG A 19 -6.06 16.84 20.27
N ASN A 20 -6.14 18.17 20.34
CA ASN A 20 -7.41 18.91 20.18
C ASN A 20 -7.63 19.48 18.77
N GLU A 21 -6.72 19.24 17.83
CA GLU A 21 -6.85 19.72 16.46
C GLU A 21 -7.58 18.69 15.61
N ARG A 22 -8.71 19.11 15.01
CA ARG A 22 -9.45 18.28 14.07
C ARG A 22 -8.69 18.14 12.75
N LEU A 23 -8.89 17.00 12.09
CA LEU A 23 -8.48 16.81 10.71
C LEU A 23 -9.34 17.68 9.80
N THR A 24 -8.67 18.33 8.85
CA THR A 24 -9.26 19.26 7.89
C THR A 24 -8.93 18.81 6.48
N ARG A 25 -9.60 19.42 5.49
CA ARG A 25 -9.24 19.22 4.09
C ARG A 25 -7.81 19.63 3.76
N GLN A 26 -7.28 20.65 4.44
CA GLN A 26 -5.89 21.10 4.23
C GLN A 26 -4.89 20.04 4.72
N ASP A 27 -5.22 19.32 5.79
CA ASP A 27 -4.40 18.22 6.31
C ASP A 27 -4.29 17.09 5.28
N TRP A 28 -5.40 16.78 4.58
CA TRP A 28 -5.39 15.81 3.48
C TRP A 28 -4.52 16.29 2.31
N GLU A 29 -4.64 17.56 1.90
CA GLU A 29 -3.78 18.09 0.83
C GLU A 29 -2.29 18.08 1.25
N GLN A 30 -1.96 18.24 2.53
CA GLN A 30 -0.59 18.05 3.03
C GLN A 30 -0.11 16.59 2.94
N ALA A 31 -1.00 15.63 3.20
CA ALA A 31 -0.68 14.20 3.05
C ALA A 31 -0.31 13.84 1.61
N LEU A 32 -0.99 14.43 0.63
CA LEU A 32 -0.70 14.25 -0.80
C LEU A 32 0.66 14.82 -1.23
N LEU A 33 1.26 15.70 -0.42
CA LEU A 33 2.55 16.33 -0.68
C LEU A 33 3.72 15.61 0.00
N VAL A 34 3.45 14.56 0.78
CA VAL A 34 4.50 13.78 1.46
C VAL A 34 5.37 13.09 0.44
N GLN A 35 6.67 13.39 0.47
CA GLN A 35 7.67 12.78 -0.40
C GLN A 35 7.93 11.32 0.01
N PRO A 36 8.06 10.39 -0.94
CA PRO A 36 8.49 9.03 -0.65
C PRO A 36 9.88 9.01 0.01
N MET A 37 10.13 8.06 0.91
CA MET A 37 11.36 8.02 1.70
C MET A 37 12.15 6.74 1.44
N ALA A 38 13.47 6.86 1.27
CA ALA A 38 14.35 5.69 1.13
C ALA A 38 14.45 4.87 2.45
N LYS A 39 14.32 5.54 3.59
CA LYS A 39 14.37 4.94 4.92
C LYS A 39 13.19 5.42 5.76
N ILE A 40 12.55 4.51 6.47
CA ILE A 40 11.51 4.84 7.43
C ILE A 40 12.12 5.37 8.74
N PRO A 41 11.68 6.55 9.24
CA PRO A 41 12.00 7.02 10.58
C PRO A 41 11.44 6.10 11.69
N ASP A 42 12.22 5.87 12.75
CA ASP A 42 11.84 4.96 13.85
C ASP A 42 10.52 5.35 14.54
N ILE A 43 10.22 6.65 14.62
CA ILE A 43 8.95 7.14 15.19
C ILE A 43 7.71 6.64 14.43
N LEU A 44 7.86 6.30 13.16
CA LEU A 44 6.80 5.74 12.32
C LEU A 44 6.70 4.21 12.41
N VAL A 45 7.58 3.56 13.15
CA VAL A 45 7.49 2.12 13.43
C VAL A 45 6.62 1.92 14.67
N PRO A 46 5.52 1.16 14.58
CA PRO A 46 4.62 0.95 15.72
C PRO A 46 5.35 0.43 16.96
N GLY A 47 5.16 1.12 18.09
CA GLY A 47 5.78 0.80 19.37
C GLY A 47 7.22 1.32 19.58
N CYS A 48 7.76 2.10 18.64
CA CYS A 48 9.05 2.78 18.79
C CYS A 48 8.92 4.30 19.07
N GLY A 49 7.70 4.84 19.03
CA GLY A 49 7.39 6.27 19.11
C GLY A 49 6.54 6.69 20.33
N PRO A 50 6.05 7.94 20.32
CA PRO A 50 5.12 8.44 21.34
C PRO A 50 3.80 7.64 21.34
N ARG A 51 2.99 7.79 22.40
CA ARG A 51 1.67 7.15 22.48
C ARG A 51 0.83 7.52 21.25
N GLY A 52 0.29 6.50 20.59
CA GLY A 52 -0.51 6.64 19.38
C GLY A 52 -0.13 5.58 18.34
N ILE A 53 -1.03 5.39 17.38
CA ILE A 53 -0.80 4.52 16.23
C ILE A 53 -0.31 5.44 15.10
N PRO A 54 0.92 5.24 14.56
CA PRO A 54 1.46 6.08 13.49
C PRO A 54 0.62 5.94 12.20
N PRO A 55 0.83 6.80 11.19
CA PRO A 55 0.30 6.51 9.87
C PRO A 55 0.87 5.20 9.32
N ARG A 56 0.14 4.57 8.40
CA ARG A 56 0.64 3.42 7.65
C ARG A 56 1.49 3.87 6.49
N LEU A 57 2.61 3.18 6.30
CA LEU A 57 3.48 3.36 5.16
C LEU A 57 3.74 2.00 4.53
N HIS A 58 3.86 2.00 3.21
CA HIS A 58 4.12 0.83 2.40
C HIS A 58 5.46 0.97 1.71
N PHE A 59 6.25 -0.09 1.74
CA PHE A 59 7.51 -0.18 1.04
C PHE A 59 7.32 -0.88 -0.29
N GLY A 60 7.62 -0.20 -1.39
CA GLY A 60 7.33 -0.74 -2.72
C GLY A 60 7.66 0.21 -3.87
N TRP A 61 7.02 -0.03 -5.01
CA TRP A 61 7.17 0.75 -6.25
C TRP A 61 5.83 1.27 -6.73
N VAL A 62 5.83 2.49 -7.26
CA VAL A 62 4.69 3.02 -8.00
C VAL A 62 4.51 2.23 -9.28
N LEU A 63 3.28 1.81 -9.55
CA LEU A 63 2.92 1.28 -10.85
C LEU A 63 2.61 2.44 -11.78
N ASP A 64 3.24 2.44 -12.94
CA ASP A 64 2.82 3.32 -14.03
C ASP A 64 1.46 2.87 -14.59
N ASP A 65 0.76 3.82 -15.20
CA ASP A 65 -0.52 3.61 -15.90
C ASP A 65 -1.57 2.82 -15.09
N ASP A 66 -1.73 3.15 -13.80
CA ASP A 66 -2.70 2.55 -12.89
C ASP A 66 -2.62 1.01 -12.79
N GLY A 67 -1.45 0.42 -13.09
CA GLY A 67 -1.24 -1.02 -13.04
C GLY A 67 -1.79 -1.78 -14.25
N ASN A 68 -1.92 -1.14 -15.41
CA ASN A 68 -2.29 -1.81 -16.66
C ASN A 68 -1.36 -2.98 -17.02
N ARG A 69 -0.07 -2.88 -16.68
CA ARG A 69 0.89 -3.99 -16.84
C ARG A 69 0.41 -5.29 -16.17
N LEU A 70 -0.27 -5.21 -15.03
CA LEU A 70 -0.80 -6.38 -14.33
C LEU A 70 -1.98 -7.01 -15.08
N LEU A 71 -2.76 -6.23 -15.81
CA LEU A 71 -3.82 -6.76 -16.69
C LEU A 71 -3.22 -7.50 -17.89
N ASP A 72 -2.12 -7.00 -18.45
CA ASP A 72 -1.41 -7.70 -19.53
C ASP A 72 -0.79 -9.00 -19.03
N ILE A 73 -0.17 -9.00 -17.84
CA ILE A 73 0.32 -10.21 -17.18
C ILE A 73 -0.82 -11.22 -16.95
N ALA A 74 -1.99 -10.75 -16.50
CA ALA A 74 -3.16 -11.62 -16.32
C ALA A 74 -3.54 -12.33 -17.63
N ARG A 75 -3.55 -11.60 -18.76
CA ARG A 75 -3.82 -12.16 -20.10
C ARG A 75 -2.74 -13.14 -20.53
N GLU A 76 -1.46 -12.77 -20.39
CA GLU A 76 -0.30 -13.62 -20.72
C GLU A 76 -0.34 -14.95 -19.96
N LYS A 77 -0.72 -14.89 -18.67
CA LYS A 77 -0.79 -16.06 -17.78
C LYS A 77 -2.13 -16.78 -17.81
N LYS A 78 -3.09 -16.32 -18.63
CA LYS A 78 -4.46 -16.88 -18.72
C LYS A 78 -5.15 -16.94 -17.34
N ILE A 79 -4.97 -15.89 -16.54
CA ILE A 79 -5.65 -15.74 -15.25
C ILE A 79 -7.05 -15.21 -15.54
N GLU A 80 -8.05 -15.98 -15.15
CA GLU A 80 -9.45 -15.61 -15.34
C GLU A 80 -9.94 -14.74 -14.19
N PRO A 81 -10.82 -13.76 -14.45
CA PRO A 81 -11.51 -13.03 -13.40
C PRO A 81 -12.27 -14.01 -12.49
N ARG A 82 -12.23 -13.76 -11.17
CA ARG A 82 -12.98 -14.56 -10.19
C ARG A 82 -14.47 -14.56 -10.52
N ASP A 83 -15.12 -15.72 -10.41
CA ASP A 83 -16.58 -15.81 -10.57
C ASP A 83 -17.27 -15.06 -9.42
N GLN A 84 -18.09 -14.07 -9.77
CA GLN A 84 -18.82 -13.24 -8.82
C GLN A 84 -19.79 -14.06 -7.94
N ARG A 85 -20.18 -15.26 -8.40
CA ARG A 85 -21.11 -16.14 -7.68
C ARG A 85 -20.45 -16.94 -6.57
N GLU A 86 -19.12 -17.01 -6.52
CA GLU A 86 -18.38 -17.81 -5.55
C GLU A 86 -17.93 -17.02 -4.31
N VAL A 87 -18.24 -15.72 -4.20
CA VAL A 87 -18.04 -14.96 -2.97
C VAL A 87 -19.04 -15.45 -1.92
N LYS A 88 -18.68 -16.55 -1.25
CA LYS A 88 -19.43 -17.10 -0.12
C LYS A 88 -19.57 -16.01 0.94
N LEU A 89 -20.78 -15.48 1.03
CA LEU A 89 -21.24 -14.63 2.11
C LEU A 89 -20.83 -15.28 3.44
N LEU A 90 -20.12 -14.52 4.28
CA LEU A 90 -20.08 -14.84 5.70
C LEU A 90 -21.53 -15.00 6.17
N PRO A 91 -21.84 -15.95 7.08
CA PRO A 91 -23.19 -16.11 7.59
C PRO A 91 -23.69 -14.75 8.06
N LYS A 92 -24.78 -14.28 7.46
CA LYS A 92 -25.51 -13.11 7.95
C LYS A 92 -25.95 -13.46 9.37
N ASP A 93 -25.49 -12.66 10.34
CA ASP A 93 -26.17 -12.55 11.62
C ASP A 93 -27.59 -12.05 11.30
N ASP A 94 -28.63 -12.67 11.89
CA ASP A 94 -30.05 -12.49 11.55
C ASP A 94 -30.61 -11.10 11.97
N SER A 95 -29.92 -10.01 11.65
CA SER A 95 -30.46 -8.66 11.80
C SER A 95 -31.27 -8.28 10.57
N ASP A 96 -32.58 -8.10 10.77
CA ASP A 96 -33.62 -7.63 9.83
C ASP A 96 -33.35 -6.21 9.27
N ASP A 97 -32.23 -6.01 8.58
CA ASP A 97 -32.02 -4.85 7.72
C ASP A 97 -31.83 -5.37 6.28
N GLU A 98 -32.77 -5.00 5.39
CA GLU A 98 -32.73 -5.27 3.96
C GLU A 98 -31.61 -4.46 3.28
N ASP A 99 -30.36 -4.82 3.56
CA ASP A 99 -29.22 -4.31 2.82
C ASP A 99 -29.20 -4.97 1.43
N ILE A 100 -29.57 -4.16 0.43
CA ILE A 100 -29.41 -4.43 -1.00
C ILE A 100 -27.94 -4.75 -1.24
N TYR A 101 -27.64 -6.05 -1.43
CA TYR A 101 -26.31 -6.51 -1.77
C TYR A 101 -26.01 -6.11 -3.22
N GLU A 102 -25.44 -4.92 -3.42
CA GLU A 102 -24.79 -4.57 -4.67
C GLU A 102 -23.55 -5.47 -4.82
N GLY A 103 -23.59 -6.38 -5.80
CA GLY A 103 -22.46 -7.23 -6.11
C GLY A 103 -21.18 -6.44 -6.41
N PRO A 104 -20.02 -7.11 -6.50
CA PRO A 104 -18.75 -6.44 -6.76
C PRO A 104 -18.84 -5.57 -8.02
N SER A 105 -18.56 -4.28 -7.90
CA SER A 105 -18.50 -3.39 -9.06
C SER A 105 -17.44 -3.88 -10.07
N VAL A 106 -17.56 -3.48 -11.34
CA VAL A 106 -16.55 -3.80 -12.39
C VAL A 106 -15.13 -3.44 -11.94
N LYS A 107 -14.98 -2.34 -11.18
CA LYS A 107 -13.69 -1.89 -10.61
C LYS A 107 -13.12 -2.85 -9.57
N MET A 108 -13.98 -3.56 -8.83
CA MET A 108 -13.55 -4.55 -7.83
C MET A 108 -12.98 -5.80 -8.50
N ASN A 109 -13.62 -6.27 -9.59
CA ASN A 109 -13.12 -7.42 -10.34
C ASN A 109 -11.77 -7.16 -10.99
N GLU A 110 -11.58 -5.96 -11.56
CA GLU A 110 -10.28 -5.56 -12.10
C GLU A 110 -9.19 -5.52 -11.02
N LEU A 111 -9.51 -5.01 -9.83
CA LEU A 111 -8.57 -4.97 -8.71
C LEU A 111 -8.16 -6.39 -8.28
N TRP A 112 -9.12 -7.31 -8.15
CA TRP A 112 -8.84 -8.70 -7.83
C TRP A 112 -8.02 -9.38 -8.90
N LEU A 113 -8.33 -9.15 -10.18
CA LEU A 113 -7.55 -9.70 -11.29
C LEU A 113 -6.10 -9.21 -11.27
N LYS A 114 -5.88 -7.92 -11.01
CA LYS A 114 -4.52 -7.36 -10.85
C LYS A 114 -3.79 -7.98 -9.66
N GLN A 115 -4.49 -8.20 -8.54
CA GLN A 115 -3.92 -8.85 -7.37
C GLN A 115 -3.57 -10.33 -7.65
N ASP A 116 -4.44 -11.06 -8.34
CA ASP A 116 -4.20 -12.46 -8.72
C ASP A 116 -3.01 -12.58 -9.69
N ALA A 117 -2.90 -11.64 -10.64
CA ALA A 117 -1.74 -11.53 -11.52
C ALA A 117 -0.45 -11.30 -10.72
N LEU A 118 -0.47 -10.37 -9.76
CA LEU A 118 0.68 -10.09 -8.91
C LEU A 118 1.06 -11.30 -8.03
N SER A 119 0.09 -11.99 -7.44
CA SER A 119 0.32 -13.22 -6.68
C SER A 119 0.90 -14.34 -7.56
N ALA A 120 0.46 -14.46 -8.81
CA ALA A 120 1.04 -15.41 -9.77
C ALA A 120 2.50 -15.09 -10.09
N VAL A 121 2.85 -13.80 -10.27
CA VAL A 121 4.25 -13.35 -10.40
C VAL A 121 5.05 -13.69 -9.15
N GLY A 122 4.50 -13.46 -7.96
CA GLY A 122 5.16 -13.80 -6.70
C GLY A 122 5.53 -15.28 -6.60
N LYS A 123 4.63 -16.17 -7.05
CA LYS A 123 4.87 -17.62 -7.09
C LYS A 123 5.91 -18.02 -8.12
N GLU A 124 5.84 -17.46 -9.33
CA GLU A 124 6.80 -17.71 -10.41
C GLU A 124 8.23 -17.34 -9.99
N LEU A 125 8.39 -16.17 -9.38
CA LEU A 125 9.69 -15.66 -8.91
C LEU A 125 10.13 -16.29 -7.59
N GLN A 126 9.31 -17.15 -6.98
CA GLN A 126 9.55 -17.76 -5.67
C GLN A 126 9.92 -16.71 -4.63
N LEU A 127 9.10 -15.67 -4.51
CA LEU A 127 9.32 -14.60 -3.55
C LEU A 127 9.12 -15.11 -2.12
N ILE A 128 9.95 -14.64 -1.20
CA ILE A 128 9.83 -14.95 0.23
C ILE A 128 8.62 -14.21 0.81
N CYS A 129 8.43 -12.96 0.41
CA CYS A 129 7.27 -12.14 0.77
C CYS A 129 6.28 -12.09 -0.39
N GLU A 130 5.00 -12.31 -0.11
CA GLU A 130 3.96 -12.15 -1.12
C GLU A 130 3.74 -10.65 -1.42
N PRO A 131 3.95 -10.19 -2.67
CA PRO A 131 3.71 -8.81 -3.04
C PRO A 131 2.21 -8.51 -3.09
N TYR A 132 1.85 -7.27 -2.76
CA TYR A 132 0.45 -6.84 -2.71
C TYR A 132 0.24 -5.49 -3.39
N LEU A 133 -1.01 -5.19 -3.73
CA LEU A 133 -1.40 -3.90 -4.25
C LEU A 133 -2.00 -3.02 -3.16
N ASP A 134 -1.59 -1.76 -3.14
CA ASP A 134 -2.21 -0.75 -2.28
C ASP A 134 -2.27 0.62 -2.97
N GLN A 135 -3.01 1.56 -2.39
CA GLN A 135 -3.11 2.94 -2.84
C GLN A 135 -2.41 3.88 -1.85
N VAL A 136 -1.48 4.66 -2.36
CA VAL A 136 -0.64 5.55 -1.56
C VAL A 136 -0.69 6.99 -2.05
N CYS A 137 -0.35 7.92 -1.17
CA CYS A 137 -0.10 9.31 -1.52
C CYS A 137 1.20 9.41 -2.33
N CYS A 138 1.14 10.12 -3.47
CA CYS A 138 2.29 10.38 -4.33
C CYS A 138 2.25 11.83 -4.82
N PRO A 139 3.25 12.67 -4.47
CA PRO A 139 3.30 14.06 -4.89
C PRO A 139 3.18 14.23 -6.40
N GLY A 140 2.35 15.18 -6.83
CA GLY A 140 2.08 15.45 -8.25
C GLY A 140 1.05 14.52 -8.90
N LYS A 141 0.90 13.27 -8.41
CA LYS A 141 -0.11 12.31 -8.88
C LYS A 141 -1.32 12.16 -7.94
N ARG A 142 -1.31 12.86 -6.79
CA ARG A 142 -2.25 12.72 -5.66
C ARG A 142 -2.19 11.33 -5.05
N THR A 143 -2.89 10.35 -5.62
CA THR A 143 -2.87 8.96 -5.16
C THR A 143 -2.59 8.02 -6.31
N VAL A 144 -1.81 6.97 -6.05
CA VAL A 144 -1.35 6.01 -7.06
C VAL A 144 -1.39 4.60 -6.50
N LYS A 145 -1.46 3.61 -7.38
CA LYS A 145 -1.27 2.21 -6.99
C LYS A 145 0.21 1.87 -6.91
N ILE A 146 0.55 1.03 -5.93
CA ILE A 146 1.90 0.49 -5.77
C ILE A 146 1.89 -1.03 -5.79
N VAL A 147 3.04 -1.62 -6.12
CA VAL A 147 3.41 -2.98 -5.70
C VAL A 147 4.15 -2.86 -4.39
N GLY A 148 3.50 -3.24 -3.29
CA GLY A 148 4.05 -3.26 -1.94
C GLY A 148 4.68 -4.61 -1.60
N LEU A 149 5.74 -4.58 -0.80
CA LEU A 149 6.41 -5.75 -0.24
C LEU A 149 6.14 -5.91 1.25
N ILE A 150 6.11 -4.81 1.99
CA ILE A 150 5.90 -4.79 3.43
C ILE A 150 5.27 -3.46 3.85
N ASP A 151 4.57 -3.45 4.97
CA ASP A 151 4.15 -2.21 5.63
C ASP A 151 4.94 -1.97 6.93
N ASN A 152 4.91 -0.73 7.43
CA ASN A 152 5.64 -0.36 8.65
C ASN A 152 5.21 -1.13 9.91
N TYR A 153 4.00 -1.71 9.92
CA TYR A 153 3.49 -2.52 11.03
C TYR A 153 4.06 -3.93 11.02
N SER A 154 4.38 -4.42 9.84
CA SER A 154 4.90 -5.77 9.62
C SER A 154 6.42 -5.86 9.83
N LEU A 155 7.13 -4.73 9.99
CA LEU A 155 8.58 -4.70 10.21
C LEU A 155 9.07 -5.49 11.42
N LYS A 156 8.22 -5.72 12.43
CA LYS A 156 8.58 -6.50 13.62
C LYS A 156 8.42 -8.01 13.44
N SER A 157 7.52 -8.44 12.56
CA SER A 157 7.12 -9.84 12.40
C SER A 157 7.59 -10.45 11.09
N GLN A 158 7.88 -9.63 10.08
CA GLN A 158 8.26 -10.06 8.74
C GLN A 158 9.67 -9.58 8.40
N VAL A 159 10.44 -10.47 7.80
CA VAL A 159 11.72 -10.13 7.20
C VAL A 159 11.44 -9.54 5.83
N VAL A 160 11.91 -8.32 5.56
CA VAL A 160 11.92 -7.81 4.18
C VAL A 160 12.77 -8.76 3.36
N GLY A 161 12.16 -9.46 2.41
CA GLY A 161 12.83 -10.30 1.45
C GLY A 161 13.78 -9.47 0.59
N ARG A 162 14.97 -9.11 1.09
CA ARG A 162 15.94 -8.31 0.33
C ARG A 162 16.36 -9.01 -0.97
N ALA A 163 16.29 -10.35 -0.98
CA ALA A 163 16.49 -11.17 -2.16
C ALA A 163 15.33 -11.07 -3.18
N ASP A 164 14.14 -10.64 -2.77
CA ASP A 164 12.97 -10.46 -3.63
C ASP A 164 13.02 -9.15 -4.41
N ILE A 165 13.70 -8.13 -3.86
CA ILE A 165 13.85 -6.81 -4.48
C ILE A 165 14.41 -6.90 -5.91
N PRO A 166 15.61 -7.50 -6.17
CA PRO A 166 16.14 -7.57 -7.52
C PRO A 166 15.23 -8.36 -8.47
N LYS A 167 14.56 -9.42 -7.99
CA LYS A 167 13.65 -10.21 -8.82
C LYS A 167 12.47 -9.38 -9.34
N LEU A 168 11.88 -8.55 -8.48
CA LEU A 168 10.78 -7.66 -8.87
C LEU A 168 11.26 -6.50 -9.74
N VAL A 169 12.43 -5.93 -9.45
CA VAL A 169 13.06 -4.90 -10.28
C VAL A 169 13.27 -5.41 -11.70
N ASP A 170 13.86 -6.61 -11.85
CA ASP A 170 14.13 -7.22 -13.15
C ASP A 170 12.81 -7.56 -13.88
N TYR A 171 11.82 -8.11 -13.17
CA TYR A 171 10.56 -8.53 -13.78
C TYR A 171 9.70 -7.37 -14.27
N PHE A 172 9.58 -6.30 -13.47
CA PHE A 172 8.78 -5.12 -13.81
C PHE A 172 9.59 -4.03 -14.51
N ASN A 173 10.91 -4.21 -14.66
CA ASN A 173 11.83 -3.22 -15.19
C ASN A 173 11.75 -1.88 -14.45
N PHE A 174 11.78 -1.91 -13.11
CA PHE A 174 11.75 -0.70 -12.29
C PHE A 174 13.08 0.05 -12.35
N ASP A 175 13.05 1.34 -12.66
CA ASP A 175 14.26 2.17 -12.78
C ASP A 175 14.89 2.54 -11.43
N VAL A 176 14.11 2.46 -10.34
CA VAL A 176 14.51 2.88 -9.01
C VAL A 176 14.27 1.79 -7.97
N GLY A 177 15.03 1.86 -6.87
CA GLY A 177 14.79 1.01 -5.70
C GLY A 177 13.43 1.32 -5.04
N PRO A 178 12.90 0.38 -4.24
CA PRO A 178 11.64 0.58 -3.54
C PRO A 178 11.77 1.70 -2.49
N LEU A 179 10.69 2.45 -2.31
CA LEU A 179 10.61 3.57 -1.37
C LEU A 179 9.44 3.35 -0.41
N TRP A 180 9.44 4.08 0.71
CA TRP A 180 8.33 4.16 1.64
C TRP A 180 7.35 5.23 1.21
N PHE A 181 6.11 4.83 0.96
CA PHE A 181 5.00 5.71 0.60
C PHE A 181 3.96 5.75 1.71
N LEU A 182 3.33 6.91 1.89
CA LEU A 182 2.24 7.08 2.85
C LEU A 182 0.95 6.42 2.31
N ASP A 183 0.33 5.55 3.09
CA ASP A 183 -0.99 4.97 2.78
C ASP A 183 -2.01 6.10 2.53
N SER A 184 -2.86 5.99 1.51
CA SER A 184 -3.85 7.03 1.18
C SER A 184 -5.10 7.02 2.08
N TYR A 185 -5.39 5.91 2.73
CA TYR A 185 -6.52 5.72 3.64
C TYR A 185 -6.09 5.88 5.11
N ARG A 186 -5.00 5.23 5.52
CA ARG A 186 -4.43 5.27 6.88
C ARG A 186 -3.27 6.27 6.98
N TRP A 187 -3.48 7.46 6.43
CA TRP A 187 -2.44 8.48 6.20
C TRP A 187 -2.09 9.32 7.44
N THR A 188 -2.80 9.18 8.55
CA THR A 188 -2.64 10.00 9.76
C THR A 188 -2.48 9.13 11.02
N TRP A 189 -1.98 9.75 12.08
CA TRP A 189 -1.93 9.16 13.42
C TRP A 189 -3.34 8.92 13.95
N ASN A 190 -3.57 7.72 14.51
CA ASN A 190 -4.73 7.48 15.37
C ASN A 190 -4.30 7.67 16.83
N ILE A 191 -4.86 8.70 17.47
CA ILE A 191 -4.54 9.10 18.84
C ILE A 191 -5.85 9.01 19.62
N ASP A 192 -6.08 7.87 20.27
CA ASP A 192 -7.15 7.70 21.25
C ASP A 192 -6.87 8.55 22.52
#